data_AF-A0A1Q3DWN1-F1
#
_entry.id   AF-A0A1Q3DWN1-F1
#
_cell.length_a   1.000
_cell.length_b   1.000
_cell.length_c   1.000
_cell.angle_alpha   90.00
_cell.angle_beta   90.00
_cell.angle_gamma   90.00
#
_symmetry.space_group_name_H-M   'P 1'
#
loop_
_entity.id
_entity.type
_entity.pdbx_description
1 polymer ?
#
loop_
_entity_poly.entity_id
_entity_poly.type
_entity_poly.pdbx_seq_one_letter_code
_entity_poly.pdbx_strand_id
1 'polypeptide(L)'
;MGAPQLEVFSLPDTLCRWAWSRKLNPNYKKVKEESKAWLESFHAFPPKAQNAFNRCDFNLLASLAYPDASAEHLRTGCDLMNLFFVFDEYTDVCDAVEARKLADIVMDALRNPDLPRPQNESIVGEITRQ
;
A
#
# COMPACT_ATOMS: atom_id res chain seq x y z
N MET A 1 12.54 42.44 7.82
CA MET A 1 12.78 41.27 6.97
C MET A 1 11.43 40.78 6.48
N GLY A 2 11.17 40.83 5.17
CA GLY A 2 9.89 40.38 4.61
C GLY A 2 9.73 38.87 4.77
N ALA A 3 8.51 38.41 5.01
CA ALA A 3 8.22 36.98 5.11
C ALA A 3 8.62 36.26 3.81
N PRO A 4 9.20 35.05 3.88
CA PRO A 4 9.54 34.29 2.69
C PRO A 4 8.27 34.03 1.86
N GLN A 5 8.32 34.38 0.58
CA GLN A 5 7.25 34.09 -0.37
C GLN A 5 7.31 32.60 -0.70
N LEU A 6 6.21 31.86 -0.48
CA LEU A 6 6.14 30.45 -0.81
C LEU A 6 6.19 30.29 -2.34
N GLU A 7 7.17 29.54 -2.84
CA GLU A 7 7.18 29.10 -4.24
C GLU A 7 6.11 28.03 -4.43
N VAL A 8 5.17 28.28 -5.34
CA VAL A 8 4.04 27.38 -5.63
C VAL A 8 4.13 26.95 -7.09
N PHE A 9 4.06 25.64 -7.31
CA PHE A 9 3.99 25.03 -8.63
C PHE A 9 2.57 24.53 -8.89
N SER A 10 2.03 24.81 -10.08
CA SER A 10 0.77 24.21 -10.56
C SER A 10 1.10 23.11 -11.56
N LEU A 11 0.72 21.87 -11.24
CA LEU A 11 0.86 20.76 -12.17
C LEU A 11 -0.19 20.89 -13.29
N PRO A 12 0.16 20.69 -14.57
CA PRO A 12 -0.82 20.62 -15.64
C PRO A 12 -1.69 19.37 -15.49
N ASP A 13 -2.86 19.35 -16.13
CA ASP A 13 -3.67 18.14 -16.23
C ASP A 13 -2.93 17.11 -17.11
N THR A 14 -2.26 16.17 -16.46
CA THR A 14 -1.45 15.13 -17.12
C THR A 14 -2.30 14.07 -17.84
N LEU A 15 -3.62 14.04 -17.62
CA LEU A 15 -4.54 13.05 -18.17
C LEU A 15 -5.49 13.62 -19.23
N CYS A 16 -5.47 14.93 -19.51
CA CYS A 16 -6.38 15.59 -20.44
C CYS A 16 -6.42 14.99 -21.87
N ARG A 17 -5.33 14.33 -22.29
CA ARG A 17 -5.20 13.67 -23.60
C ARG A 17 -4.89 12.18 -23.49
N TRP A 18 -5.26 11.55 -22.37
CA TRP A 18 -4.99 10.14 -22.14
C TRP A 18 -5.76 9.27 -23.15
N ALA A 19 -5.04 8.52 -23.99
CA ALA A 19 -5.62 7.80 -25.12
C ALA A 19 -6.34 6.50 -24.72
N TRP A 20 -6.08 5.96 -23.53
CA TRP A 20 -6.61 4.67 -23.10
C TRP A 20 -7.87 4.83 -22.24
N SER A 21 -8.92 4.07 -22.58
CA SER A 21 -10.13 4.02 -21.76
C SER A 21 -9.84 3.43 -20.38
N ARG A 22 -10.29 4.10 -19.33
CA ARG A 22 -10.24 3.56 -17.97
C ARG A 22 -11.16 2.36 -17.84
N LYS A 23 -10.60 1.21 -17.45
CA LYS A 23 -11.34 0.01 -17.10
C LYS A 23 -11.14 -0.28 -15.62
N LEU A 24 -12.24 -0.43 -14.88
CA LEU A 24 -12.22 -0.74 -13.46
C LEU A 24 -12.74 -2.17 -13.27
N ASN A 25 -12.05 -2.96 -12.44
CA ASN A 25 -12.52 -4.30 -12.12
C ASN A 25 -13.94 -4.24 -11.49
N PRO A 26 -14.91 -5.03 -11.98
CA PRO A 26 -16.28 -5.02 -11.46
C PRO A 26 -16.38 -5.40 -9.97
N ASN A 27 -15.38 -6.11 -9.44
CA ASN A 27 -15.34 -6.54 -8.04
C ASN A 27 -14.76 -5.50 -7.08
N TYR A 28 -14.32 -4.34 -7.57
CA TYR A 28 -13.61 -3.31 -6.80
C TYR A 28 -14.26 -2.99 -5.45
N LYS A 29 -15.57 -2.69 -5.43
CA LYS A 29 -16.25 -2.25 -4.20
C LYS A 29 -16.15 -3.29 -3.09
N LYS A 30 -16.47 -4.55 -3.42
CA LYS A 30 -16.42 -5.67 -2.47
C LYS A 30 -14.99 -5.92 -2.00
N VAL A 31 -14.06 -6.10 -2.95
CA VAL A 31 -12.67 -6.45 -2.63
C VAL A 31 -11.97 -5.35 -1.85
N LYS A 32 -12.25 -4.08 -2.14
CA LYS A 32 -11.74 -2.93 -1.37
C LYS A 32 -12.11 -3.01 0.10
N GLU A 33 -13.38 -3.29 0.40
CA GLU A 33 -13.85 -3.35 1.79
C GLU A 33 -13.16 -4.49 2.55
N GLU A 34 -13.03 -5.65 1.92
CA GLU A 34 -12.39 -6.81 2.54
C GLU A 34 -10.88 -6.62 2.72
N SER A 35 -10.18 -6.07 1.73
CA SER A 35 -8.73 -5.80 1.78
C SER A 35 -8.40 -4.69 2.78
N LYS A 36 -9.20 -3.63 2.82
CA LYS A 36 -9.07 -2.57 3.82
C LYS A 36 -9.25 -3.11 5.23
N ALA A 37 -10.30 -3.90 5.46
CA ALA A 37 -10.57 -4.46 6.79
C ALA A 37 -9.45 -5.42 7.24
N TRP A 38 -8.91 -6.22 6.31
CA TRP A 38 -7.74 -7.06 6.56
C TRP A 38 -6.54 -6.22 7.00
N LEU A 39 -6.17 -5.17 6.25
CA LEU A 39 -5.02 -4.36 6.59
C LEU A 39 -5.19 -3.63 7.94
N GLU A 40 -6.38 -3.07 8.19
CA GLU A 40 -6.67 -2.35 9.44
C GLU A 40 -6.58 -3.26 10.68
N SER A 41 -6.79 -4.56 10.52
CA SER A 41 -6.69 -5.54 11.61
C SER A 41 -5.27 -5.69 12.19
N PHE A 42 -4.24 -5.34 11.43
CA PHE A 42 -2.85 -5.38 11.90
C PHE A 42 -2.46 -4.16 12.73
N HIS A 43 -3.27 -3.10 12.73
CA HIS A 43 -2.96 -1.84 13.41
C HIS A 43 -1.57 -1.29 13.05
N ALA A 44 -1.19 -1.39 11.77
CA ALA A 44 0.12 -0.97 11.27
C ALA A 44 0.40 0.53 11.44
N PHE A 45 -0.64 1.36 11.57
CA PHE A 45 -0.50 2.81 11.62
C PHE A 45 -1.21 3.44 12.82
N PRO A 46 -0.65 4.51 13.40
CA PRO A 46 -1.39 5.40 14.29
C PRO A 46 -2.61 6.02 13.59
N PRO A 47 -3.66 6.45 14.32
CA PRO A 47 -4.93 6.89 13.72
C PRO A 47 -4.80 7.97 12.63
N LYS A 48 -3.88 8.93 12.79
CA LYS A 48 -3.62 9.98 11.80
C LYS A 48 -3.04 9.41 10.50
N ALA A 49 -2.05 8.52 10.62
CA ALA A 49 -1.40 7.88 9.47
C ALA A 49 -2.35 6.89 8.78
N GLN A 50 -3.11 6.09 9.54
CA GLN A 50 -4.16 5.22 8.98
C GLN A 50 -5.19 6.01 8.17
N ASN A 51 -5.63 7.16 8.66
CA ASN A 51 -6.57 8.00 7.93
C ASN A 51 -5.96 8.58 6.64
N ALA A 52 -4.68 8.97 6.65
CA ALA A 52 -3.98 9.41 5.44
C ALA A 52 -3.86 8.26 4.43
N PHE A 53 -3.40 7.09 4.88
CA PHE A 53 -3.26 5.87 4.08
C PHE A 53 -4.59 5.46 3.41
N ASN A 54 -5.68 5.46 4.19
CA ASN A 54 -7.02 5.11 3.70
C ASN A 54 -7.55 6.04 2.59
N ARG A 55 -7.06 7.30 2.54
CA ARG A 55 -7.45 8.26 1.49
C ARG A 55 -6.72 8.05 0.17
N CYS A 56 -5.58 7.35 0.17
CA CYS A 56 -4.83 7.04 -1.05
C CYS A 56 -5.57 6.00 -1.93
N ASP A 57 -6.34 5.11 -1.31
CA ASP A 57 -7.16 4.09 -1.98
C ASP A 57 -6.36 3.17 -2.92
N PHE A 58 -5.35 2.49 -2.38
CA PHE A 58 -4.52 1.55 -3.14
C PHE A 58 -5.30 0.38 -3.75
N ASN A 59 -6.47 0.05 -3.19
CA ASN A 59 -7.42 -0.90 -3.76
C ASN A 59 -7.96 -0.44 -5.12
N LEU A 60 -8.20 0.87 -5.28
CA LEU A 60 -8.59 1.43 -6.57
C LEU A 60 -7.45 1.33 -7.59
N LEU A 61 -6.21 1.60 -7.17
CA LEU A 61 -5.03 1.43 -8.01
C LEU A 61 -4.90 -0.01 -8.50
N ALA A 62 -4.97 -0.99 -7.60
CA ALA A 62 -4.96 -2.42 -7.96
C ALA A 62 -6.11 -2.79 -8.90
N SER A 63 -7.32 -2.27 -8.67
CA SER A 63 -8.49 -2.55 -9.50
C SER A 63 -8.46 -1.92 -10.89
N LEU A 64 -7.64 -0.87 -11.08
CA LEU A 64 -7.34 -0.27 -12.37
C LEU A 64 -6.19 -1.00 -13.09
N ALA A 65 -5.22 -1.52 -12.34
CA ALA A 65 -4.10 -2.29 -12.86
C ALA A 65 -4.51 -3.71 -13.29
N TYR A 66 -5.48 -4.32 -12.59
CA TYR A 66 -5.97 -5.67 -12.83
C TYR A 66 -7.48 -5.69 -13.16
N PRO A 67 -7.91 -5.02 -14.24
CA PRO A 67 -9.33 -4.81 -14.53
C PRO A 67 -10.08 -6.08 -14.91
N ASP A 68 -9.36 -7.11 -15.36
CA ASP A 68 -9.90 -8.39 -15.84
C ASP A 68 -9.64 -9.56 -14.89
N ALA A 69 -9.02 -9.29 -13.74
CA ALA A 69 -8.79 -10.33 -12.73
C ALA A 69 -10.11 -10.84 -12.14
N SER A 70 -10.13 -12.13 -11.77
CA SER A 70 -11.19 -12.69 -10.93
C SER A 70 -11.24 -11.95 -9.59
N ALA A 71 -12.36 -12.08 -8.85
CA ALA A 71 -12.47 -11.48 -7.53
C ALA A 71 -11.35 -11.95 -6.58
N GLU A 72 -10.96 -13.23 -6.67
CA GLU A 72 -9.87 -13.83 -5.89
C GLU A 72 -8.51 -13.21 -6.24
N HIS A 73 -8.13 -13.18 -7.52
CA HIS A 73 -6.87 -12.57 -7.94
C HIS A 73 -6.82 -11.06 -7.68
N LEU A 74 -7.97 -10.37 -7.81
CA LEU A 74 -8.05 -8.97 -7.45
C LEU A 74 -7.80 -8.77 -5.96
N ARG A 75 -8.31 -9.67 -5.11
CA ARG A 75 -8.09 -9.60 -3.67
C ARG A 75 -6.61 -9.69 -3.32
N THR A 76 -5.90 -10.67 -3.89
CA THR A 76 -4.44 -10.76 -3.76
C THR A 76 -3.74 -9.50 -4.26
N GLY A 77 -4.16 -8.96 -5.40
CA GLY A 77 -3.58 -7.73 -5.95
C GLY A 77 -3.79 -6.49 -5.06
N CYS A 78 -4.96 -6.37 -4.43
CA CYS A 78 -5.26 -5.31 -3.47
C CYS A 78 -4.43 -5.44 -2.19
N ASP A 79 -4.33 -6.64 -1.62
CA ASP A 79 -3.53 -6.89 -0.40
C ASP A 79 -2.05 -6.62 -0.67
N LEU A 80 -1.52 -7.08 -1.82
CA LEU A 80 -0.16 -6.81 -2.25
C LEU A 80 0.10 -5.30 -2.47
N MET A 81 -0.83 -4.59 -3.11
CA MET A 81 -0.69 -3.14 -3.33
C MET A 81 -0.65 -2.39 -2.00
N ASN A 82 -1.51 -2.75 -1.05
CA ASN A 82 -1.47 -2.18 0.29
C ASN A 82 -0.14 -2.49 1.00
N LEU A 83 0.35 -3.74 0.91
CA LEU A 83 1.64 -4.13 1.48
C LEU A 83 2.80 -3.30 0.92
N PHE A 84 2.83 -3.03 -0.39
CA PHE A 84 3.88 -2.18 -0.99
C PHE A 84 3.94 -0.80 -0.32
N PHE A 85 2.79 -0.16 -0.10
CA PHE A 85 2.75 1.15 0.53
C PHE A 85 2.94 1.12 2.05
N VAL A 86 2.62 0.00 2.71
CA VAL A 86 3.01 -0.20 4.11
C VAL A 86 4.52 -0.30 4.23
N PHE A 87 5.15 -1.09 3.38
CA PHE A 87 6.61 -1.20 3.35
C PHE A 87 7.27 0.14 3.03
N ASP A 88 6.76 0.86 2.02
CA ASP A 88 7.21 2.20 1.65
C ASP A 88 7.19 3.17 2.83
N GLU A 89 6.03 3.35 3.49
CA GLU A 89 5.87 4.26 4.64
C GLU A 89 6.82 3.91 5.80
N TYR A 90 7.05 2.62 6.06
CA TYR A 90 8.00 2.20 7.10
C TYR A 90 9.45 2.51 6.70
N THR A 91 9.80 2.32 5.43
CA THR A 91 11.18 2.52 4.94
C THR A 91 11.51 3.98 4.63
N ASP A 92 10.53 4.84 4.33
CA ASP A 92 10.75 6.25 3.95
C ASP A 92 11.38 7.10 5.07
N VAL A 93 11.19 6.68 6.32
CA VAL A 93 11.78 7.30 7.51
C VAL A 93 13.00 6.55 8.05
N CYS A 94 13.39 5.44 7.44
CA CYS A 94 14.52 4.62 7.86
C CYS A 94 15.85 5.13 7.28
N ASP A 95 16.95 4.81 7.98
CA ASP A 95 18.25 4.81 7.33
C ASP A 95 18.48 3.52 6.52
N ALA A 96 19.61 3.43 5.84
CA ALA A 96 19.92 2.27 4.99
C ALA A 96 20.01 0.94 5.76
N VAL A 97 20.39 0.98 7.04
CA VAL A 97 20.53 -0.22 7.88
C VAL A 97 19.15 -0.71 8.31
N GLU A 98 18.29 0.18 8.77
CA GLU A 98 16.92 -0.17 9.17
C GLU A 98 16.08 -0.61 7.96
N ALA A 99 16.20 0.08 6.82
CA ALA A 99 15.53 -0.32 5.58
C ALA A 99 15.97 -1.72 5.12
N ARG A 100 17.27 -2.06 5.25
CA ARG A 100 17.77 -3.41 4.96
C ARG A 100 17.12 -4.46 5.87
N LYS A 101 17.02 -4.20 7.17
CA LYS A 101 16.37 -5.13 8.12
C LYS A 101 14.92 -5.38 7.75
N LEU A 102 14.16 -4.33 7.41
CA LEU A 102 12.76 -4.48 6.97
C LEU A 102 12.67 -5.29 5.67
N ALA A 103 13.56 -5.06 4.71
CA ALA A 103 13.61 -5.84 3.47
C ALA A 103 13.92 -7.33 3.76
N ASP A 104 14.84 -7.61 4.68
CA ASP A 104 15.17 -8.99 5.06
C ASP A 104 13.99 -9.69 5.75
N ILE A 105 13.23 -8.97 6.60
CA ILE A 105 11.99 -9.45 7.23
C ILE A 105 10.94 -9.80 6.16
N VAL A 106 10.68 -8.89 5.21
CA VAL A 106 9.74 -9.11 4.10
C VAL A 106 10.14 -10.35 3.29
N MET A 107 11.42 -10.43 2.91
CA MET A 107 11.92 -11.54 2.10
C MET A 107 11.88 -12.88 2.85
N ASP A 108 12.13 -12.88 4.17
CA ASP A 108 11.99 -14.06 5.00
C ASP A 108 10.53 -14.51 5.11
N ALA A 109 9.59 -13.58 5.35
CA ALA A 109 8.16 -13.88 5.40
C ALA A 109 7.62 -14.45 4.07
N LEU A 110 8.04 -13.90 2.93
CA LEU A 110 7.67 -14.40 1.60
C LEU A 110 8.21 -15.82 1.32
N ARG A 111 9.42 -16.13 1.81
CA ARG A 111 10.06 -17.44 1.59
C ARG A 111 9.55 -18.50 2.55
N ASN A 112 9.09 -18.08 3.73
CA ASN A 112 8.68 -18.96 4.83
C ASN A 112 7.27 -18.61 5.37
N PRO A 113 6.21 -18.62 4.52
CA PRO A 113 4.88 -18.12 4.92
C PRO A 113 4.19 -18.98 5.99
N ASP A 114 4.57 -20.26 6.10
CA ASP A 114 4.01 -21.20 7.08
C ASP A 114 4.63 -21.06 8.48
N LEU A 115 5.72 -20.28 8.62
CA LEU A 115 6.38 -20.06 9.91
C LEU A 115 5.79 -18.86 10.64
N PRO A 116 5.46 -18.98 11.94
CA PRO A 116 4.99 -17.84 12.71
C PRO A 116 6.07 -16.76 12.81
N ARG A 117 5.67 -15.48 12.75
CA ARG A 117 6.61 -14.36 12.90
C ARG A 117 7.05 -14.17 14.35
N PRO A 118 8.30 -13.75 14.61
CA PRO A 118 8.76 -13.44 15.96
C PRO A 118 7.93 -12.35 16.63
N GLN A 119 7.63 -12.48 17.93
CA GLN A 119 6.71 -11.60 18.66
C GLN A 119 7.13 -10.11 18.69
N ASN A 120 8.43 -9.82 18.55
CA ASN A 120 8.98 -8.46 18.57
C ASN A 120 9.50 -8.00 17.19
N GLU A 121 9.10 -8.68 16.12
CA GLU A 121 9.40 -8.27 14.75
C GLU A 121 8.52 -7.09 14.33
N SER A 122 8.94 -6.36 13.29
CA SER A 122 8.08 -5.39 12.62
C SER A 122 6.80 -6.07 12.10
N ILE A 123 5.66 -5.41 12.30
CA ILE A 123 4.34 -5.90 11.81
C ILE A 123 4.31 -6.14 10.30
N VAL A 124 5.19 -5.47 9.55
CA VAL A 124 5.36 -5.67 8.10
C VAL A 124 5.63 -7.15 7.76
N GLY A 125 6.35 -7.88 8.63
CA GLY A 125 6.60 -9.31 8.44
C GLY A 125 5.31 -10.14 8.48
N GLU A 126 4.41 -9.85 9.42
CA GLU A 126 3.14 -10.58 9.55
C GLU A 126 2.15 -10.20 8.45
N ILE A 127 2.11 -8.93 8.03
CA ILE A 127 1.33 -8.50 6.87
C ILE A 127 1.83 -9.18 5.59
N THR A 128 3.15 -9.35 5.45
CA THR A 128 3.76 -10.02 4.29
C THR A 128 3.51 -11.53 4.28
N ARG A 129 3.40 -12.15 5.46
CA ARG A 129 3.22 -13.60 5.62
C ARG A 129 1.83 -14.07 5.19
N GLN A 130 0.80 -13.25 5.41
CA GLN A 130 -0.60 -13.56 5.09
C GLN A 130 -0.93 -13.22 3.63
#